data_AF-A0A2C6AI54-F1
#
_entry.id   AF-A0A2C6AI54-F1
#
_cell.length_a   1.000
_cell.length_b   1.000
_cell.length_c   1.000
_cell.angle_alpha   90.00
_cell.angle_beta   90.00
_cell.angle_gamma   90.00
#
_symmetry.space_group_name_H-M   'P 1'
#
loop_
_entity.id
_entity.type
_entity.pdbx_description
1 polymer ?
#
loop_
_entity_poly.entity_id
_entity_poly.type
_entity_poly.pdbx_seq_one_letter_code
_entity_poly.pdbx_strand_id
1 'polypeptide(L)'
;MAGLDATPVPSALFAHVLRLQLNFGPGDDRPFCFVDADRLFDLPARRVGPADEVRHAVDPAWRRDVGPDWLKGFLESSKLGFGDQAWREPAWLELERIVEAELGGTVTVEWPVSIILATRKDTPVD
;
A
#
# COMPACT_ATOMS: atom_id res chain seq x y z
N MET A 1 1.05 13.32 4.36
CA MET A 1 0.02 12.93 3.36
C MET A 1 0.12 11.44 3.21
N ALA A 2 -0.96 10.70 3.45
CA ALA A 2 -0.93 9.24 3.43
C ALA A 2 -1.89 8.70 2.37
N GLY A 3 -1.37 7.88 1.46
CA GLY A 3 -2.16 7.06 0.54
C GLY A 3 -3.08 7.88 -0.35
N LEU A 4 -4.38 7.60 -0.26
CA LEU A 4 -5.40 8.22 -1.11
C LEU A 4 -5.89 9.58 -0.58
N ASP A 5 -5.18 10.21 0.34
CA ASP A 5 -5.51 11.56 0.86
C ASP A 5 -5.61 12.62 -0.24
N ALA A 6 -4.89 12.46 -1.35
CA ALA A 6 -4.94 13.36 -2.49
C ALA A 6 -6.10 13.06 -3.45
N THR A 7 -6.78 11.92 -3.29
CA THR A 7 -7.89 11.51 -4.15
C THR A 7 -9.16 12.29 -3.76
N PRO A 8 -9.70 13.13 -4.65
CA PRO A 8 -10.94 13.83 -4.38
C PRO A 8 -12.13 12.87 -4.43
N VAL A 9 -13.09 13.06 -3.54
CA VAL A 9 -14.39 12.38 -3.60
C VAL A 9 -15.43 13.42 -4.00
N PRO A 10 -16.06 13.31 -5.19
CA PRO A 10 -17.03 14.31 -5.65
C PRO A 10 -18.25 14.39 -4.73
N SER A 11 -18.34 15.45 -3.93
CA SER A 11 -19.44 15.65 -2.98
C SER A 11 -20.80 15.82 -3.66
N ALA A 12 -20.84 16.18 -4.95
CA ALA A 12 -22.07 16.19 -5.73
C ALA A 12 -22.67 14.78 -5.91
N LEU A 13 -21.82 13.74 -5.98
CA LEU A 13 -22.22 12.37 -6.30
C LEU A 13 -22.23 11.45 -5.08
N PHE A 14 -21.41 11.75 -4.07
CA PHE A 14 -21.17 10.87 -2.93
C PHE A 14 -21.37 11.58 -1.59
N ALA A 15 -21.78 10.81 -0.58
CA ALA A 15 -21.94 11.19 0.82
C ALA A 15 -21.34 10.11 1.74
N HIS A 16 -21.26 10.39 3.04
CA HIS A 16 -20.76 9.46 4.06
C HIS A 16 -19.40 8.87 3.69
N VAL A 17 -18.43 9.76 3.45
CA VAL A 17 -17.08 9.38 3.02
C VAL A 17 -16.28 8.90 4.23
N LEU A 18 -15.80 7.66 4.17
CA LEU A 18 -14.88 7.06 5.13
C LEU A 18 -13.58 6.72 4.41
N ARG A 19 -12.47 7.29 4.90
CA ARG A 19 -11.12 7.00 4.48
C ARG A 19 -10.47 6.09 5.52
N LEU A 20 -10.26 4.83 5.14
CA LEU A 20 -9.64 3.85 6.01
C LEU A 20 -8.17 3.69 5.63
N GLN A 21 -7.35 3.76 6.65
CA GLN A 21 -5.92 3.58 6.61
C GLN A 21 -5.61 2.35 7.47
N LEU A 22 -5.18 1.24 6.84
CA LEU A 22 -4.72 0.03 7.51
C LEU A 22 -3.21 -0.16 7.46
N ASN A 23 -2.65 -0.74 8.53
CA ASN A 23 -1.28 -1.26 8.60
C ASN A 23 -0.18 -0.21 8.38
N PHE A 24 -0.24 0.85 9.20
CA PHE A 24 0.83 1.84 9.34
C PHE A 24 1.64 1.53 10.59
N GLY A 25 2.96 1.39 10.43
CA GLY A 25 3.87 1.24 11.56
C GLY A 25 4.07 2.57 12.31
N PRO A 26 4.39 2.54 13.61
CA PRO A 26 4.93 3.72 14.30
C PRO A 26 6.24 4.16 13.63
N GLY A 27 6.27 5.36 13.05
CA GLY A 27 7.43 5.90 12.31
C GLY A 27 7.31 5.85 10.78
N ASP A 28 6.21 5.34 10.24
CA ASP A 28 5.96 5.34 8.81
C ASP A 28 5.33 6.67 8.37
N ASP A 29 6.17 7.69 8.19
CA ASP A 29 5.73 9.05 7.86
C ASP A 29 5.15 9.16 6.44
N ARG A 30 5.51 8.20 5.57
CA ARG A 30 5.27 8.23 4.11
C ARG A 30 5.00 6.81 3.53
N PRO A 31 4.01 6.10 4.07
CA PRO A 31 3.76 4.65 3.85
C PRO A 31 3.38 4.26 2.41
N PHE A 32 2.95 5.21 1.58
CA PHE A 32 2.63 4.96 0.16
C PHE A 32 3.48 5.80 -0.80
N CYS A 33 4.56 6.39 -0.30
CA CYS A 33 5.42 7.25 -1.08
C CYS A 33 6.78 6.56 -1.26
N PHE A 34 6.98 6.05 -2.47
CA PHE A 34 8.18 5.32 -2.86
C PHE A 34 9.29 6.24 -3.42
N VAL A 35 9.18 7.55 -3.21
CA VAL A 35 10.17 8.55 -3.65
C VAL A 35 10.87 9.20 -2.46
N ASP A 36 12.17 9.41 -2.59
CA ASP A 36 12.97 10.06 -1.55
C ASP A 36 12.47 11.48 -1.27
N ALA A 37 12.47 11.88 0.00
CA ALA A 37 11.97 13.18 0.44
C ALA A 37 12.82 14.36 -0.05
N ASP A 38 14.06 14.09 -0.44
CA ASP A 38 15.05 15.05 -0.93
C ASP A 38 14.93 15.33 -2.44
N ARG A 39 14.10 14.56 -3.17
CA ARG A 39 13.78 14.84 -4.56
C ARG A 39 12.68 15.90 -4.65
N LEU A 40 12.90 16.87 -5.53
CA LEU A 40 12.11 18.08 -5.84
C LEU A 40 10.67 17.80 -6.37
N PHE A 41 9.94 16.85 -5.80
CA PHE A 41 8.58 16.54 -6.20
C PHE A 41 7.60 17.12 -5.20
N ASP A 42 6.81 18.10 -5.66
CA ASP A 42 5.66 18.59 -4.91
C ASP A 42 4.64 17.46 -4.78
N LEU A 43 4.44 17.00 -3.54
CA LEU A 43 3.43 16.00 -3.27
C LEU A 43 2.02 16.59 -3.51
N PRO A 44 1.06 15.83 -4.08
CA PRO A 44 -0.26 16.36 -4.40
C PRO A 44 -1.02 16.88 -3.17
N ALA A 45 -1.59 18.09 -3.22
CA ALA A 45 -2.30 18.63 -2.06
C ALA A 45 -3.37 17.67 -1.48
N ARG A 46 -3.46 17.61 -0.15
CA ARG A 46 -4.48 16.81 0.57
C ARG A 46 -5.89 17.26 0.15
N ARG A 47 -6.73 16.31 -0.25
CA ARG A 47 -8.12 16.49 -0.72
C ARG A 47 -9.16 15.84 0.20
N VAL A 48 -8.81 15.59 1.46
CA VAL A 48 -9.74 15.10 2.49
C VAL A 48 -10.74 16.21 2.81
N GLY A 49 -12.02 15.95 2.57
CA GLY A 49 -13.10 16.89 2.84
C GLY A 49 -13.33 17.11 4.34
N PRO A 50 -13.97 18.22 4.75
CA PRO A 50 -14.26 18.51 6.15
C PRO A 50 -15.26 17.53 6.79
N ALA A 51 -16.05 16.81 5.97
CA ALA A 51 -17.00 15.80 6.39
C ALA A 51 -16.49 14.37 6.19
N ASP A 52 -15.27 14.19 5.68
CA ASP A 52 -14.67 12.88 5.50
C ASP A 52 -14.25 12.35 6.88
N GLU A 53 -14.69 11.14 7.21
CA GLU A 53 -14.18 10.42 8.36
C GLU A 53 -12.85 9.76 8.00
N VAL A 54 -11.82 9.91 8.83
CA VAL A 54 -10.52 9.23 8.64
C VAL A 54 -10.30 8.27 9.80
N ARG A 55 -10.12 6.99 9.50
CA ARG A 55 -9.84 5.94 10.49
C ARG A 55 -8.52 5.27 10.21
N HIS A 56 -7.80 4.97 11.28
CA HIS A 56 -6.58 4.17 11.24
C HIS A 56 -6.82 2.86 11.98
N ALA A 57 -6.34 1.75 11.44
CA ALA A 57 -6.35 0.47 12.13
C ALA A 57 -5.14 -0.37 11.76
N VAL A 58 -4.85 -1.37 12.58
CA VAL A 58 -3.92 -2.45 12.26
C VAL A 58 -4.76 -3.72 12.18
N ASP A 59 -4.66 -4.41 11.06
CA ASP A 59 -5.42 -5.62 10.79
C ASP A 59 -4.48 -6.74 10.32
N PRO A 60 -4.11 -7.66 11.22
CA PRO A 60 -3.28 -8.81 10.89
C PRO A 60 -3.87 -9.72 9.81
N ALA A 61 -5.17 -9.66 9.53
CA ALA A 61 -5.79 -10.46 8.46
C ALA A 61 -5.29 -10.06 7.05
N TRP A 62 -4.68 -8.88 6.91
CA TRP A 62 -4.03 -8.44 5.68
C TRP A 62 -2.56 -8.89 5.55
N ARG A 63 -2.03 -9.60 6.56
CA ARG A 63 -0.70 -10.21 6.50
C ARG A 63 -0.77 -11.53 5.76
N ARG A 64 0.36 -11.93 5.18
CA ARG A 64 0.49 -13.24 4.56
C ARG A 64 1.85 -13.84 4.85
N ASP A 65 1.87 -15.09 5.27
CA ASP A 65 3.11 -15.86 5.34
C ASP A 65 3.38 -16.48 3.96
N VAL A 66 4.55 -16.20 3.40
CA VAL A 66 4.89 -16.50 2.02
C VAL A 66 6.32 -17.02 1.91
N GLY A 67 6.52 -17.97 1.00
CA GLY A 67 7.86 -18.44 0.64
C GLY A 67 8.47 -17.63 -0.52
N PRO A 68 9.74 -17.90 -0.87
CA PRO A 68 10.45 -17.17 -1.90
C PRO A 68 9.78 -17.16 -3.28
N ASP A 69 9.20 -18.28 -3.71
CA ASP A 69 8.54 -18.38 -5.02
C ASP A 69 7.30 -17.48 -5.13
N TRP A 70 6.55 -17.35 -4.03
CA TRP A 70 5.43 -16.41 -4.00
C TRP A 70 5.92 -14.97 -4.09
N LEU A 71 7.03 -14.63 -3.42
CA LEU A 71 7.64 -13.30 -3.50
C LEU A 71 8.10 -12.97 -4.92
N LYS A 72 8.70 -13.93 -5.65
CA LYS A 72 9.04 -13.75 -7.08
C LYS A 72 7.80 -13.40 -7.88
N GLY A 73 6.75 -14.22 -7.77
CA GLY A 73 5.50 -13.99 -8.50
C GLY A 73 4.87 -12.64 -8.20
N PHE A 74 4.91 -12.21 -6.93
CA PHE A 74 4.46 -10.87 -6.55
C PHE A 74 5.31 -9.75 -7.19
N LEU A 75 6.64 -9.85 -7.12
CA LEU A 75 7.55 -8.86 -7.70
C LEU A 75 7.46 -8.80 -9.24
N GLU A 76 7.29 -9.92 -9.92
CA GLU A 76 7.03 -9.94 -11.37
C GLU A 76 5.70 -9.25 -11.70
N SER A 77 4.67 -9.45 -10.88
CA SER A 77 3.36 -8.81 -11.07
C SER A 77 3.37 -7.28 -10.90
N SER A 78 4.38 -6.75 -10.19
CA SER A 78 4.52 -5.31 -9.93
C SER A 78 4.90 -4.49 -11.17
N LYS A 79 5.29 -5.14 -12.27
CA LYS A 79 5.78 -4.51 -13.51
C LYS A 79 6.99 -3.60 -13.31
N LEU A 80 7.79 -3.83 -12.26
CA LEU A 80 9.01 -3.08 -11.96
C LEU A 80 10.26 -3.66 -12.66
N GLY A 81 10.10 -4.60 -13.59
CA GLY A 81 11.21 -5.18 -14.36
C GLY A 81 11.95 -6.34 -13.67
N PHE A 82 11.37 -6.91 -12.62
CA PHE A 82 11.86 -8.14 -12.02
C PHE A 82 11.66 -9.34 -12.95
N GLY A 83 12.59 -10.29 -12.92
CA GLY A 83 12.60 -11.50 -13.73
C GLY A 83 13.90 -12.28 -13.57
N ASP A 84 14.18 -13.23 -14.47
CA ASP A 84 15.30 -14.19 -14.37
C ASP A 84 16.65 -13.61 -13.98
N GLN A 85 17.00 -12.40 -14.47
CA GLN A 85 18.26 -11.77 -14.12
C GLN A 85 18.28 -11.35 -12.64
N ALA A 86 17.19 -10.77 -12.15
CA ALA A 86 17.06 -10.36 -10.74
C ALA A 86 17.16 -11.56 -9.79
N TRP A 87 16.66 -12.73 -10.19
CA TRP A 87 16.71 -13.96 -9.39
C TRP A 87 18.12 -14.57 -9.28
N ARG A 88 19.06 -14.12 -10.11
CA ARG A 88 20.47 -14.52 -10.06
C ARG A 88 21.34 -13.53 -9.30
N GLU A 89 20.82 -12.36 -8.94
CA GLU A 89 21.57 -11.36 -8.19
C GLU A 89 21.93 -11.90 -6.79
N PRO A 90 23.14 -11.65 -6.27
CA PRO A 90 23.56 -12.14 -4.96
C PRO A 90 22.61 -11.73 -3.83
N ALA A 91 22.00 -10.54 -3.93
CA ALA A 91 21.04 -10.05 -2.96
C ALA A 91 19.78 -10.91 -2.89
N TRP A 92 19.28 -11.39 -4.04
CA TRP A 92 18.12 -12.27 -4.07
C TRP A 92 18.46 -13.66 -3.52
N LEU A 93 19.57 -14.24 -3.94
CA LEU A 93 20.02 -15.55 -3.46
C LEU A 93 20.24 -15.56 -1.93
N GLU A 94 20.78 -14.47 -1.37
CA GLU A 94 20.94 -14.33 0.07
C GLU A 94 19.59 -14.21 0.79
N LEU A 95 18.64 -13.46 0.23
CA LEU A 95 17.27 -13.40 0.75
C LEU A 95 16.65 -14.81 0.79
N GLU A 96 16.71 -15.56 -0.31
CA GLU A 96 16.19 -16.93 -0.36
C GLU A 96 16.82 -17.82 0.70
N ARG A 97 18.15 -17.78 0.81
CA ARG A 97 18.90 -18.54 1.82
C ARG A 97 18.43 -18.22 3.24
N ILE A 98 18.24 -16.94 3.57
CA ILE A 98 17.77 -16.52 4.90
C ILE A 98 16.35 -17.05 5.14
N VAL A 99 15.44 -16.90 4.18
CA VAL A 99 14.06 -17.38 4.32
C VAL A 99 14.03 -18.89 4.56
N GLU A 100 14.78 -19.65 3.78
CA GLU A 100 14.78 -21.11 3.84
C GLU A 100 15.53 -21.67 5.06
N ALA A 101 16.74 -21.17 5.34
CA ALA A 101 17.62 -21.76 6.33
C ALA A 101 17.44 -21.18 7.74
N GLU A 102 16.97 -19.93 7.86
CA GLU A 102 16.91 -19.22 9.16
C GLU A 102 15.47 -18.96 9.62
N LEU A 103 14.53 -18.74 8.69
CA LEU A 103 13.15 -18.37 9.01
C LEU A 103 12.14 -19.51 8.83
N GLY A 104 12.61 -20.73 8.52
CA GLY A 104 11.76 -21.92 8.42
C GLY A 104 10.93 -21.98 7.12
N GLY A 105 11.38 -21.31 6.07
CA GLY A 105 10.80 -21.38 4.72
C GLY A 105 9.77 -20.31 4.40
N THR A 106 9.41 -19.44 5.35
CA THR A 106 8.42 -18.38 5.14
C THR A 106 8.81 -17.07 5.78
N VAL A 107 8.35 -15.97 5.20
CA VAL A 107 8.35 -14.64 5.79
C VAL A 107 6.94 -14.08 5.85
N THR A 108 6.65 -13.29 6.88
CA THR A 108 5.41 -12.52 6.95
C THR A 108 5.57 -11.26 6.11
N VAL A 109 4.76 -11.13 5.06
CA VAL A 109 4.59 -9.89 4.33
C VAL A 109 3.39 -9.11 4.85
N GLU A 110 3.58 -7.82 5.02
CA GLU A 110 2.56 -6.83 5.38
C GLU A 110 2.74 -5.62 4.46
N TRP A 111 1.63 -5.02 4.02
CA TRP A 111 1.65 -3.77 3.26
C TRP A 111 0.60 -2.80 3.81
N PRO A 112 0.87 -1.49 3.74
CA PRO A 112 -0.12 -0.48 4.08
C PRO A 112 -1.26 -0.52 3.06
N VAL A 113 -2.49 -0.29 3.53
CA VAL A 113 -3.69 -0.29 2.68
C VAL A 113 -4.46 1.01 2.91
N SER A 114 -4.85 1.65 1.80
CA SER A 114 -5.68 2.85 1.83
C SER A 114 -6.97 2.59 1.05
N ILE A 115 -8.11 2.82 1.69
CA ILE A 115 -9.44 2.57 1.14
C ILE A 115 -10.27 3.83 1.30
N ILE A 116 -11.02 4.19 0.25
CA ILE A 116 -12.09 5.19 0.33
C ILE A 116 -13.41 4.46 0.15
N LEU A 117 -14.26 4.55 1.16
CA LEU A 117 -15.64 4.10 1.11
C LEU A 117 -16.53 5.33 1.04
N ALA A 118 -17.50 5.34 0.14
CA ALA A 118 -18.46 6.42 0.03
C ALA A 118 -19.81 5.89 -0.46
N THR A 119 -20.89 6.50 -0.01
CA THR A 119 -22.24 6.16 -0.43
C THR A 119 -22.63 7.02 -1.62
N ARG A 120 -23.07 6.40 -2.72
CA ARG A 120 -23.61 7.15 -3.86
C ARG A 120 -24.92 7.83 -3.46
N LYS A 121 -25.10 9.09 -3.81
CA LYS A 121 -26.37 9.80 -3.65
C LYS A 121 -27.35 9.31 -4.70
N ASP A 122 -28.63 9.19 -4.34
CA ASP A 122 -29.71 8.77 -5.25
C ASP A 122 -30.25 9.89 -6.14
N THR A 123 -29.58 11.04 -6.19
CA THR A 123 -30.03 12.18 -6.98
C THR A 123 -29.91 11.88 -8.48
N PRO A 124 -30.95 12.18 -9.31
CA PRO A 124 -30.82 12.15 -10.76
C PRO A 124 -29.68 13.07 -11.19
N VAL A 125 -28.84 12.60 -12.11
CA VAL A 125 -27.87 13.47 -12.78
C VAL A 125 -28.66 14.21 -13.86
N ASP A 126 -29.10 15.44 -13.56
CA ASP A 126 -29.63 16.39 -14.54
C ASP A 126 -28.50 16.99 -15.39
#